data_AF-A0A525HLE0-F1
#
_entry.id   AF-A0A525HLE0-F1
#
_cell.length_a   1.000
_cell.length_b   1.000
_cell.length_c   1.000
_cell.angle_alpha   90.00
_cell.angle_beta   90.00
_cell.angle_gamma   90.00
#
_symmetry.space_group_name_H-M   'P 1'
#
loop_
_entity.id
_entity.type
_entity.pdbx_description
1 polymer ?
#
loop_
_entity_poly.entity_id
_entity_poly.type
_entity_poly.pdbx_seq_one_letter_code
_entity_poly.pdbx_strand_id
1 'polypeptide(L)'
;MDIYECNERFGITLKKLRLMRSEGILKLEGDKTPKYWRQVVYDIKKGKMSARSIALAYRYPGQLEKIVKLTLRDRGVIADHFADVEFPPDALQIDMNFPAPIGAIEKHVMLTGQFIRAVQQIIPNHHVSYYYVAARLLLFTCDTDFRINLMSEQLARAFASIRDEEAMRGWWHTEPGKYHQESTIYHRPAHYDL
;
A
#
# COMPACT_ATOMS: atom_id res chain seq x y z
N MET A 1 22.26 -13.57 -2.47
CA MET A 1 21.03 -13.60 -3.29
C MET A 1 19.80 -13.62 -2.39
N ASP A 2 18.73 -12.89 -2.72
CA ASP A 2 17.50 -12.83 -1.91
C ASP A 2 16.23 -13.36 -2.60
N ILE A 3 15.06 -13.31 -1.92
CA ILE A 3 13.80 -13.85 -2.48
C ILE A 3 13.29 -13.08 -3.70
N TYR A 4 13.62 -11.80 -3.85
CA TYR A 4 13.19 -10.99 -4.98
C TYR A 4 14.04 -11.30 -6.21
N GLU A 5 15.36 -11.40 -6.01
CA GLU A 5 16.28 -11.85 -7.04
C GLU A 5 15.96 -13.29 -7.51
N CYS A 6 15.62 -14.19 -6.58
CA CYS A 6 15.17 -15.54 -6.93
C CYS A 6 13.88 -15.55 -7.75
N ASN A 7 12.92 -14.67 -7.44
CA ASN A 7 11.69 -14.57 -8.22
C ASN A 7 11.99 -14.12 -9.66
N GLU A 8 12.81 -13.09 -9.80
CA GLU A 8 13.17 -12.54 -11.11
C GLU A 8 13.97 -13.54 -11.95
N ARG A 9 14.96 -14.19 -11.35
CA ARG A 9 15.88 -15.09 -12.05
C ARG A 9 15.29 -16.46 -12.37
N PHE A 10 14.47 -17.01 -11.48
CA PHE A 10 13.97 -18.39 -11.60
C PHE A 10 12.47 -18.50 -11.84
N GLY A 11 11.74 -17.38 -11.86
CA GLY A 11 10.28 -17.37 -12.07
C GLY A 11 9.47 -18.00 -10.92
N ILE A 12 10.10 -18.32 -9.79
CA ILE A 12 9.41 -18.94 -8.64
C ILE A 12 8.60 -17.87 -7.90
N THR A 13 7.33 -18.16 -7.60
CA THR A 13 6.46 -17.20 -6.91
C THR A 13 7.00 -16.81 -5.53
N LEU A 14 6.81 -15.54 -5.13
CA LEU A 14 7.22 -15.05 -3.80
C LEU A 14 6.58 -15.85 -2.66
N LYS A 15 5.34 -16.31 -2.83
CA LYS A 15 4.66 -17.18 -1.85
C LYS A 15 5.44 -18.47 -1.63
N LYS A 16 5.87 -19.13 -2.72
CA LYS A 16 6.66 -20.37 -2.66
C LYS A 16 8.06 -20.13 -2.10
N LEU A 17 8.72 -19.03 -2.50
CA LEU A 17 10.05 -18.68 -1.96
C LEU A 17 10.01 -18.36 -0.45
N ARG A 18 8.95 -17.71 0.03
CA ARG A 18 8.72 -17.47 1.47
C ARG A 18 8.54 -18.78 2.23
N LEU A 19 7.75 -19.71 1.67
CA LEU A 19 7.55 -21.05 2.24
C LEU A 19 8.85 -21.85 2.30
N MET A 20 9.59 -21.92 1.20
CA MET A 20 10.88 -22.63 1.15
C MET A 20 11.89 -22.04 2.13
N ARG A 21 11.84 -20.73 2.37
CA ARG A 21 12.68 -20.08 3.39
C ARG A 21 12.24 -20.45 4.80
N SER A 22 10.93 -20.45 5.11
CA SER A 22 10.43 -20.84 6.43
C SER A 22 10.70 -22.31 6.75
N GLU A 23 10.71 -23.17 5.73
CA GLU A 23 11.03 -24.59 5.84
C GLU A 23 12.56 -24.86 5.86
N GLY A 24 13.38 -23.82 5.79
CA GLY A 24 14.85 -23.96 5.81
C GLY A 24 15.48 -24.52 4.54
N ILE A 25 14.68 -24.78 3.49
CA ILE A 25 15.12 -25.27 2.18
C ILE A 25 15.94 -24.21 1.46
N LEU A 26 15.51 -22.94 1.56
CA LEU A 26 16.15 -21.82 0.88
C LEU A 26 17.00 -21.02 1.88
N LYS A 27 18.32 -21.17 1.80
CA LYS A 27 19.29 -20.32 2.52
C LYS A 27 19.68 -19.15 1.62
N LEU A 28 19.34 -17.94 2.06
CA LEU A 28 19.63 -16.70 1.33
C LEU A 28 20.62 -15.88 2.12
N GLU A 29 21.60 -15.33 1.42
CA GLU A 29 22.56 -14.41 2.01
C GLU A 29 21.89 -13.08 2.38
N GLY A 30 22.33 -12.50 3.49
CA GLY A 30 21.85 -11.20 3.95
C GLY A 30 22.40 -10.08 3.07
N ASP A 31 21.64 -9.66 2.07
CA ASP A 31 21.84 -8.34 1.48
C ASP A 31 21.73 -7.27 2.59
N LYS A 32 22.63 -6.28 2.58
CA LYS A 32 22.70 -5.19 3.56
C LYS A 32 21.49 -4.25 3.46
N THR A 33 20.78 -4.26 2.34
CA THR A 33 19.56 -3.47 2.15
C THR A 33 18.45 -3.98 3.09
N PRO A 34 17.72 -3.11 3.83
CA PRO A 34 16.58 -3.55 4.63
C PRO A 34 15.51 -4.26 3.79
N LYS A 35 14.93 -5.36 4.29
CA LYS A 35 13.97 -6.20 3.54
C LYS A 35 12.82 -5.41 2.91
N TYR A 36 12.34 -4.38 3.61
CA TYR A 36 11.22 -3.57 3.15
C TYR A 36 11.58 -2.74 1.92
N TRP A 37 12.81 -2.20 1.84
CA TRP A 37 13.33 -1.48 0.68
C TRP A 37 13.54 -2.38 -0.52
N ARG A 38 13.98 -3.62 -0.32
CA ARG A 38 14.12 -4.60 -1.42
C ARG A 38 12.80 -4.87 -2.13
N GLN A 39 11.71 -4.97 -1.37
CA GLN A 39 10.36 -5.07 -1.94
C GLN A 39 9.97 -3.79 -2.70
N VAL A 40 10.35 -2.59 -2.23
CA VAL A 40 10.11 -1.34 -2.98
C VAL A 40 10.81 -1.39 -4.34
N VAL A 41 12.08 -1.78 -4.36
CA VAL A 41 12.85 -1.92 -5.60
C VAL A 41 12.21 -2.94 -6.53
N TYR A 42 11.84 -4.11 -6.02
CA TYR A 42 11.17 -5.15 -6.79
C TYR A 42 9.84 -4.67 -7.40
N ASP A 43 9.00 -3.99 -6.61
CA ASP A 43 7.71 -3.44 -7.04
C ASP A 43 7.88 -2.43 -8.20
N ILE A 44 8.88 -1.54 -8.09
CA ILE A 44 9.23 -0.57 -9.14
C ILE A 44 9.66 -1.31 -10.42
N LYS A 45 10.56 -2.29 -10.32
CA LYS A 45 11.06 -3.03 -11.50
C LYS A 45 9.96 -3.80 -12.22
N LYS A 46 9.00 -4.35 -11.46
CA LYS A 46 7.81 -5.01 -12.00
C LYS A 46 6.77 -4.03 -12.57
N GLY A 47 6.91 -2.73 -12.31
CA GLY A 47 5.95 -1.71 -12.75
C GLY A 47 4.63 -1.76 -11.98
N LYS A 48 4.61 -2.35 -10.78
CA LYS A 48 3.41 -2.51 -9.97
C LYS A 48 3.76 -2.17 -8.52
N MET A 49 3.47 -0.95 -8.09
CA MET A 49 3.78 -0.51 -6.74
C MET A 49 2.65 -0.83 -5.76
N SER A 50 2.99 -1.50 -4.65
CA SER A 50 2.07 -1.62 -3.52
C SER A 50 1.92 -0.29 -2.78
N ALA A 51 0.80 -0.09 -2.07
CA ALA A 51 0.55 1.12 -1.27
C ALA A 51 1.70 1.43 -0.29
N ARG A 52 2.28 0.38 0.30
CA ARG A 52 3.48 0.44 1.15
C ARG A 52 4.69 1.00 0.40
N SER A 53 4.94 0.50 -0.80
CA SER A 53 6.08 0.93 -1.62
C SER A 53 5.89 2.36 -2.13
N ILE A 54 4.66 2.76 -2.47
CA ILE A 54 4.30 4.15 -2.79
C ILE A 54 4.60 5.06 -1.60
N ALA A 55 4.09 4.73 -0.40
CA ALA A 55 4.29 5.53 0.80
C ALA A 55 5.77 5.69 1.18
N LEU A 56 6.56 4.61 1.11
CA LEU A 56 8.01 4.65 1.40
C LEU A 56 8.79 5.45 0.35
N ALA A 57 8.47 5.27 -0.93
CA ALA A 57 9.11 6.02 -2.02
C ALA A 57 8.80 7.52 -1.92
N TYR A 58 7.58 7.87 -1.48
CA TYR A 58 7.18 9.27 -1.28
C TYR A 58 7.87 9.91 -0.09
N ARG A 59 7.91 9.20 1.05
CA ARG A 59 8.48 9.77 2.28
C ARG A 59 10.00 9.89 2.23
N TYR A 60 10.68 8.99 1.53
CA TYR A 60 12.15 8.91 1.55
C TYR A 60 12.76 8.81 0.14
N PRO A 61 12.51 9.78 -0.76
CA PRO A 61 13.00 9.72 -2.14
C PRO A 61 14.53 9.67 -2.20
N GLY A 62 15.22 10.47 -1.39
CA GLY A 62 16.69 10.45 -1.32
C GLY A 62 17.28 9.16 -0.75
N GLN A 63 16.53 8.39 0.04
CA GLN A 63 16.98 7.07 0.50
C GLN A 63 16.82 6.03 -0.61
N LEU A 64 15.71 6.08 -1.36
CA LEU A 64 15.49 5.21 -2.51
C LEU A 64 16.61 5.37 -3.55
N GLU A 65 17.02 6.60 -3.86
CA GLU A 65 18.12 6.88 -4.80
C GLU A 65 19.49 6.38 -4.31
N LYS A 66 19.72 6.33 -3.00
CA LYS A 66 20.95 5.74 -2.42
C LYS A 66 20.97 4.22 -2.50
N ILE A 67 19.79 3.59 -2.49
CA ILE A 67 19.66 2.12 -2.51
C ILE A 67 19.70 1.60 -3.95
N VAL A 68 19.04 2.28 -4.88
CA VAL A 68 18.93 1.82 -6.26
C VAL A 68 19.12 2.98 -7.23
N LYS A 69 19.90 2.74 -8.29
CA LYS A 69 19.96 3.64 -9.44
C LYS A 69 18.67 3.49 -10.25
N LEU A 70 17.80 4.49 -10.17
CA LEU A 70 16.54 4.53 -10.91
C LEU A 70 16.79 4.86 -12.39
N THR A 71 16.20 4.05 -13.28
CA THR A 71 16.14 4.35 -14.72
C THR A 71 15.03 5.34 -15.02
N LEU A 72 14.98 5.87 -16.26
CA LEU A 72 13.84 6.71 -16.71
C LEU A 72 12.51 5.98 -16.60
N ARG A 73 12.47 4.68 -16.95
CA ARG A 73 11.29 3.83 -16.78
C ARG A 73 10.86 3.75 -15.31
N ASP A 74 11.81 3.49 -14.42
CA ASP A 74 11.53 3.36 -12.98
C ASP A 74 10.94 4.66 -12.42
N ARG A 75 11.49 5.81 -12.84
CA ARG A 75 10.97 7.13 -12.48
C ARG A 75 9.57 7.37 -13.06
N GLY A 76 9.30 6.90 -14.26
CA GLY A 76 7.95 6.92 -14.86
C GLY A 76 6.94 6.15 -14.02
N VAL A 77 7.26 4.91 -13.61
CA VAL A 77 6.39 4.10 -12.73
C VAL A 77 6.09 4.81 -11.41
N ILE A 78 7.11 5.41 -10.79
CA ILE A 78 6.91 6.20 -9.57
C ILE A 78 6.03 7.41 -9.88
N ALA A 79 6.35 8.18 -10.93
CA ALA A 79 5.59 9.37 -11.30
C ALA A 79 4.12 9.07 -11.61
N ASP A 80 3.80 7.98 -12.32
CA ASP A 80 2.43 7.59 -12.65
C ASP A 80 1.59 7.38 -11.37
N HIS A 81 2.15 6.67 -10.38
CA HIS A 81 1.48 6.45 -9.09
C HIS A 81 1.38 7.72 -8.24
N PHE A 82 2.15 8.76 -8.55
CA PHE A 82 2.23 10.00 -7.78
C PHE A 82 1.45 11.13 -8.45
N ALA A 83 1.27 11.08 -9.77
CA ALA A 83 0.37 11.95 -10.51
C ALA A 83 -1.08 11.73 -10.09
N ASP A 84 -1.43 10.48 -9.82
CA ASP A 84 -2.73 10.12 -9.28
C ASP A 84 -2.86 10.47 -7.80
N VAL A 85 -1.76 10.56 -7.03
CA VAL A 85 -1.77 10.79 -5.58
C VAL A 85 -1.62 12.27 -5.24
N GLU A 86 -2.73 12.94 -4.92
CA GLU A 86 -2.71 14.21 -4.20
C GLU A 86 -2.12 13.97 -2.79
N PHE A 87 -0.83 14.24 -2.67
CA PHE A 87 -0.08 14.09 -1.43
C PHE A 87 -0.50 15.13 -0.39
N PRO A 88 -0.42 14.79 0.91
CA PRO A 88 -1.19 15.47 1.94
C PRO A 88 -0.96 16.99 1.95
N PRO A 89 -2.01 17.81 1.93
CA PRO A 89 -1.89 19.17 2.44
C PRO A 89 -1.54 19.06 3.93
N ASP A 90 -0.64 19.93 4.40
CA ASP A 90 -0.17 19.95 5.80
C ASP A 90 -1.30 20.09 6.84
N ALA A 91 -2.54 20.36 6.40
CA ALA A 91 -3.70 20.66 7.23
C ALA A 91 -4.70 19.50 7.45
N LEU A 92 -4.61 18.36 6.74
CA LEU A 92 -5.58 17.27 6.97
C LEU A 92 -5.17 16.44 8.20
N GLN A 93 -5.83 16.67 9.34
CA GLN A 93 -5.69 15.85 10.53
C GLN A 93 -6.65 14.67 10.47
N ILE A 94 -6.11 13.48 10.26
CA ILE A 94 -6.87 12.23 10.39
C ILE A 94 -6.73 11.77 11.84
N ASP A 95 -7.80 11.90 12.63
CA ASP A 95 -7.85 11.37 14.00
C ASP A 95 -8.01 9.85 13.96
N MET A 96 -6.88 9.17 13.80
CA MET A 96 -6.79 7.72 13.81
C MET A 96 -5.69 7.29 14.77
N ASN A 97 -6.07 7.06 16.02
CA ASN A 97 -5.23 6.33 16.95
C ASN A 97 -5.37 4.83 16.66
N PHE A 98 -4.42 4.26 15.89
CA PHE A 98 -4.21 2.82 15.89
C PHE A 98 -3.38 2.46 17.13
N PRO A 99 -3.97 1.85 18.18
CA PRO A 99 -3.15 1.21 19.20
C PRO A 99 -2.44 0.03 18.53
N ALA A 100 -1.14 0.14 18.26
CA ALA A 100 -0.38 -1.05 17.90
C ALA A 100 -0.19 -1.92 19.17
N PRO A 101 -0.21 -3.28 19.09
CA PRO A 101 0.02 -4.10 17.90
C PRO A 101 -1.03 -5.20 17.60
N ILE A 102 -1.19 -5.50 16.31
CA ILE A 102 -1.42 -6.84 15.72
C ILE A 102 -2.74 -7.57 16.13
N GLY A 103 -3.71 -7.56 15.22
CA GLY A 103 -4.83 -8.53 15.21
C GLY A 103 -6.19 -8.02 15.71
N ALA A 104 -6.29 -6.77 16.14
CA ALA A 104 -7.49 -6.26 16.82
C ALA A 104 -8.46 -5.44 15.96
N ILE A 105 -8.17 -5.19 14.67
CA ILE A 105 -9.16 -4.55 13.78
C ILE A 105 -10.38 -5.48 13.60
N GLU A 106 -10.18 -6.80 13.62
CA GLU A 106 -11.27 -7.79 13.52
C GLU A 106 -12.14 -7.89 14.79
N LYS A 107 -11.71 -7.35 15.95
CA LYS A 107 -12.40 -7.54 17.24
C LYS A 107 -13.00 -6.28 17.86
N HIS A 108 -12.75 -5.10 17.31
CA HIS A 108 -13.28 -3.86 17.87
C HIS A 108 -14.16 -3.13 16.86
N VAL A 109 -15.48 -3.31 17.02
CA VAL A 109 -16.57 -2.59 16.30
C VAL A 109 -16.40 -1.06 16.36
N MET A 110 -15.69 -0.54 17.38
CA MET A 110 -15.39 0.88 17.54
C MET A 110 -14.33 1.42 16.54
N LEU A 111 -13.58 0.56 15.85
CA LEU A 111 -12.54 0.96 14.87
C LEU A 111 -13.06 1.05 13.42
N THR A 112 -14.10 0.30 13.06
CA THR A 112 -14.61 0.24 11.68
C THR A 112 -15.18 1.58 11.23
N GLY A 113 -16.03 2.22 12.06
CA GLY A 113 -16.62 3.52 11.73
C GLY A 113 -15.59 4.66 11.60
N GLN A 114 -14.57 4.67 12.47
CA GLN A 114 -13.47 5.63 12.39
C GLN A 114 -12.61 5.39 11.15
N PHE A 115 -12.32 4.13 10.82
CA PHE A 115 -11.61 3.76 9.61
C PHE A 115 -12.38 4.16 8.35
N ILE A 116 -13.69 3.91 8.29
CA ILE A 116 -14.57 4.35 7.19
C ILE A 116 -14.49 5.87 7.02
N ARG A 117 -14.67 6.64 8.11
CA ARG A 117 -14.61 8.11 8.05
C ARG A 117 -13.25 8.59 7.54
N ALA A 118 -12.15 8.02 8.03
CA ALA A 118 -10.82 8.38 7.57
C ALA A 118 -10.62 8.06 6.09
N VAL A 119 -11.09 6.90 5.62
CA VAL A 119 -11.07 6.51 4.21
C VAL A 119 -11.88 7.51 3.37
N GLN A 120 -13.09 7.85 3.79
CA GLN A 120 -13.96 8.81 3.10
C GLN A 120 -13.32 10.21 3.00
N GLN A 121 -12.64 10.66 4.05
CA GLN A 121 -11.96 11.96 4.07
C GLN A 121 -10.82 12.06 3.05
N ILE A 122 -10.09 10.97 2.79
CA ILE A 122 -8.95 10.97 1.87
C ILE A 122 -9.31 10.68 0.41
N ILE A 123 -10.51 10.16 0.14
CA ILE A 123 -10.99 9.97 -1.24
C ILE A 123 -11.28 11.37 -1.84
N PRO A 124 -10.70 11.75 -3.00
CA PRO A 124 -10.93 13.04 -3.63
C PRO A 124 -12.22 13.04 -4.47
N ASN A 125 -12.56 14.19 -5.08
CA ASN A 125 -13.75 14.37 -5.92
C ASN A 125 -13.62 13.76 -7.34
N HIS A 126 -12.73 12.77 -7.52
CA HIS A 126 -12.53 12.04 -8.77
C HIS A 126 -12.20 10.58 -8.45
N HIS A 127 -12.21 9.72 -9.47
CA HIS A 127 -11.96 8.28 -9.31
C HIS A 127 -10.49 8.03 -8.98
N VAL A 128 -10.24 7.24 -7.93
CA VAL A 128 -8.89 6.87 -7.51
C VAL A 128 -8.77 5.38 -7.21
N SER A 129 -7.57 4.83 -7.36
CA SER A 129 -7.32 3.41 -7.09
C SER A 129 -7.30 3.08 -5.59
N TYR A 130 -7.48 1.81 -5.24
CA TYR A 130 -7.16 1.31 -3.89
C TYR A 130 -5.77 1.73 -3.40
N TYR A 131 -4.76 1.67 -4.27
CA TYR A 131 -3.39 1.98 -3.88
C TYR A 131 -3.20 3.45 -3.51
N TYR A 132 -3.93 4.35 -4.16
CA TYR A 132 -4.00 5.76 -3.76
C TYR A 132 -4.49 5.90 -2.33
N VAL A 133 -5.66 5.33 -2.04
CA VAL A 133 -6.35 5.52 -0.76
C VAL A 133 -5.52 4.90 0.37
N ALA A 134 -5.02 3.68 0.17
CA ALA A 134 -4.18 3.01 1.14
C ALA A 134 -2.83 3.74 1.37
N ALA A 135 -2.20 4.28 0.31
CA ALA A 135 -0.95 5.02 0.45
C ALA A 135 -1.15 6.35 1.21
N ARG A 136 -2.20 7.11 0.91
CA ARG A 136 -2.54 8.34 1.67
C ARG A 136 -2.79 8.00 3.14
N LEU A 137 -3.55 6.95 3.42
CA LEU A 137 -3.83 6.55 4.80
C LEU A 137 -2.55 6.20 5.56
N LEU A 138 -1.62 5.45 4.94
CA LEU A 138 -0.30 5.18 5.52
C LEU A 138 0.49 6.46 5.80
N LEU A 139 0.46 7.43 4.88
CA LEU A 139 1.20 8.67 5.01
C LEU A 139 0.66 9.58 6.13
N PHE A 140 -0.65 9.59 6.36
CA PHE A 140 -1.27 10.37 7.44
C PHE A 140 -1.18 9.69 8.81
N THR A 141 -1.27 8.36 8.86
CA THR A 141 -1.38 7.62 10.12
C THR A 141 -0.05 7.12 10.68
N CYS A 142 0.93 6.87 9.81
CA CYS A 142 2.24 6.36 10.22
C CYS A 142 3.25 7.50 10.21
N ASP A 143 3.99 7.67 11.29
CA ASP A 143 5.12 8.61 11.40
C ASP A 143 6.47 7.98 11.03
N THR A 144 6.56 6.65 11.07
CA THR A 144 7.81 5.89 10.85
C THR A 144 7.68 4.84 9.75
N ASP A 145 8.81 4.49 9.15
CA ASP A 145 8.94 3.41 8.16
C ASP A 145 8.53 2.04 8.72
N PHE A 146 8.89 1.77 9.98
CA PHE A 146 8.46 0.57 10.70
C PHE A 146 6.93 0.45 10.77
N ARG A 147 6.23 1.55 11.13
CA ARG A 147 4.76 1.56 11.19
C ARG A 147 4.13 1.40 9.82
N ILE A 148 4.66 2.06 8.77
CA ILE A 148 4.19 1.86 7.39
C ILE A 148 4.23 0.37 7.01
N ASN A 149 5.35 -0.29 7.31
CA ASN A 149 5.52 -1.70 6.96
C ASN A 149 4.51 -2.59 7.71
N LEU A 150 4.33 -2.37 9.02
CA LEU A 150 3.38 -3.13 9.84
C LEU A 150 1.92 -2.93 9.41
N MET A 151 1.53 -1.68 9.15
CA MET A 151 0.15 -1.32 8.80
C MET A 151 -0.26 -1.83 7.42
N SER A 152 0.66 -1.88 6.46
CA SER A 152 0.33 -2.22 5.07
C SER A 152 -0.34 -3.60 4.88
N GLU A 153 0.06 -4.61 5.66
CA GLU A 153 -0.55 -5.95 5.59
C GLU A 153 -1.95 -5.98 6.21
N GLN A 154 -2.18 -5.14 7.22
CA GLN A 154 -3.46 -5.05 7.92
C GLN A 154 -4.48 -4.24 7.13
N LEU A 155 -4.02 -3.20 6.42
CA LEU A 155 -4.88 -2.35 5.59
C LEU A 155 -5.63 -3.14 4.53
N ALA A 156 -4.98 -4.09 3.84
CA ALA A 156 -5.66 -4.89 2.82
C ALA A 156 -6.88 -5.64 3.37
N ARG A 157 -6.78 -6.15 4.60
CA ARG A 157 -7.90 -6.82 5.28
C ARG A 157 -8.96 -5.83 5.74
N ALA A 158 -8.55 -4.72 6.33
CA ALA A 158 -9.46 -3.66 6.77
C ALA A 158 -10.27 -3.07 5.60
N PHE A 159 -9.64 -2.84 4.45
CA PHE A 159 -10.33 -2.39 3.24
C PHE A 159 -11.29 -3.44 2.69
N ALA A 160 -10.98 -4.73 2.83
CA ALA A 160 -11.92 -5.78 2.47
C ALA A 160 -13.14 -5.78 3.41
N SER A 161 -12.93 -5.64 4.72
CA SER A 161 -14.02 -5.66 5.70
C SER A 161 -14.98 -4.48 5.58
N ILE A 162 -14.48 -3.28 5.23
CA ILE A 162 -15.36 -2.10 5.15
C ILE A 162 -16.18 -2.00 3.85
N ARG A 163 -15.90 -2.83 2.85
CA ARG A 163 -16.60 -2.75 1.55
C ARG A 163 -18.08 -3.11 1.67
N ASP A 164 -18.39 -4.04 2.55
CA ASP A 164 -19.73 -4.57 2.77
C ASP A 164 -20.53 -3.74 3.78
N GLU A 165 -19.89 -2.74 4.40
CA GLU A 165 -20.53 -1.83 5.36
C GLU A 165 -21.46 -0.84 4.66
N GLU A 166 -22.64 -0.61 5.23
CA GLU A 166 -23.67 0.26 4.64
C GLU A 166 -23.14 1.68 4.37
N ALA A 167 -22.31 2.21 5.27
CA ALA A 167 -21.70 3.54 5.13
C ALA A 167 -20.72 3.68 3.95
N MET A 168 -20.21 2.56 3.40
CA MET A 168 -19.33 2.56 2.24
C MET A 168 -20.07 2.27 0.93
N ARG A 169 -21.39 2.07 0.97
CA ARG A 169 -22.20 1.86 -0.25
C ARG A 169 -22.09 3.09 -1.16
N GLY A 170 -21.73 2.85 -2.42
CA GLY A 170 -21.57 3.91 -3.43
C GLY A 170 -20.25 4.68 -3.35
N TRP A 171 -19.37 4.39 -2.39
CA TRP A 171 -18.03 5.01 -2.31
C TRP A 171 -16.96 4.28 -3.11
N TRP A 172 -17.30 3.14 -3.68
CA TRP A 172 -16.38 2.31 -4.45
C TRP A 172 -17.13 1.46 -5.47
N HIS A 173 -16.40 1.00 -6.48
CA HIS A 173 -16.84 -0.02 -7.44
C HIS A 173 -15.62 -0.81 -7.95
N THR A 174 -15.85 -1.88 -8.70
CA THR A 174 -14.79 -2.60 -9.43
C THR A 174 -14.81 -2.23 -10.90
N GLU A 175 -13.62 -1.99 -11.45
CA GLU A 175 -13.42 -1.83 -12.90
C GLU A 175 -12.54 -2.98 -13.42
N PRO A 176 -12.76 -3.43 -14.67
CA PRO A 176 -11.87 -4.39 -15.30
C PRO A 176 -10.49 -3.77 -15.50
N GLY A 177 -9.49 -4.26 -14.76
CA GLY A 177 -8.13 -3.77 -14.86
C GLY A 177 -7.40 -4.29 -16.10
N LYS A 178 -6.31 -3.58 -16.48
CA LYS A 178 -5.25 -4.16 -17.34
C LYS A 178 -4.85 -5.49 -16.70
N TYR A 179 -4.97 -6.60 -17.42
CA TYR A 179 -4.67 -7.98 -16.99
C TYR A 179 -5.78 -8.77 -16.25
N HIS A 180 -7.07 -8.49 -16.50
CA HIS A 180 -8.21 -9.28 -15.97
C HIS A 180 -8.25 -9.38 -14.43
N GLN A 181 -7.62 -8.44 -13.74
CA GLN A 181 -7.77 -8.25 -12.30
C GLN A 181 -8.79 -7.13 -12.09
N GLU A 182 -9.87 -7.43 -11.39
CA GLU A 182 -10.82 -6.40 -10.96
C GLU A 182 -10.08 -5.41 -10.05
N SER A 183 -9.99 -4.17 -10.53
CA SER A 183 -9.35 -3.08 -9.81
C SER A 183 -10.41 -2.36 -9.01
N THR A 184 -10.18 -2.21 -7.71
CA THR A 184 -11.09 -1.44 -6.87
C THR A 184 -10.82 0.04 -7.04
N ILE A 185 -11.87 0.76 -7.43
CA ILE A 185 -11.89 2.19 -7.64
C ILE A 185 -12.75 2.83 -6.56
N TYR A 186 -12.22 3.86 -5.92
CA TYR A 186 -12.89 4.66 -4.90
C TYR A 186 -13.29 6.01 -5.49
N HIS A 187 -14.42 6.55 -5.05
CA HIS A 187 -14.95 7.84 -5.49
C HIS A 187 -15.91 8.41 -4.43
N ARG A 188 -16.16 9.72 -4.47
CA ARG A 188 -17.20 10.33 -3.65
C ARG A 188 -18.57 10.22 -4.34
N PRO A 189 -19.62 9.76 -3.65
CA PRO A 189 -20.99 9.81 -4.17
C PRO A 189 -21.43 11.26 -4.40
N ALA A 190 -22.19 11.53 -5.47
CA ALA A 190 -22.65 12.87 -5.85
C ALA A 190 -23.61 13.55 -4.85
N HIS A 191 -24.08 12.84 -3.82
CA HIS A 191 -25.07 13.31 -2.84
C HIS A 191 -24.57 13.27 -1.38
N TYR A 192 -23.26 13.25 -1.15
CA TYR A 192 -22.68 13.22 0.19
C TYR A 192 -22.19 14.63 0.59
N ASP A 193 -23.08 15.42 1.21
CA ASP A 193 -22.68 16.58 2.01
C ASP A 193 -22.26 16.06 3.40
N LEU A 194 -21.02 16.36 3.81
CA LEU A 194 -20.45 16.01 5.12
C LEU A 194 -20.95 16.95 6.22
#